data_AF-A0A957VJR1-F1
#
_entry.id   AF-A0A957VJR1-F1
#
_cell.length_a   1.000
_cell.length_b   1.000
_cell.length_c   1.000
_cell.angle_alpha   90.00
_cell.angle_beta   90.00
_cell.angle_gamma   90.00
#
_symmetry.space_group_name_H-M   'P 1'
#
loop_
_entity.id
_entity.type
_entity.pdbx_description
1 polymer ?
#
loop_
_entity_poly.entity_id
_entity_poly.type
_entity_poly.pdbx_seq_one_letter_code
_entity_poly.pdbx_strand_id
1 'polypeptide(L)'
;VAAAEFVQRAPQIVGQEFPDAVVTCGGMQVAPGVYNVVPDNVTLLLEFRAATVAELDGIDAALHDLAAEISAHPGLSHAWQPTSQHPPVPMHPAMQDAIRAAATKQGYASLDVPSGAGHDALLMAAITPTGMLFAPSIGGRSHCPDEDTRPDDLVAAAQVLLGSVLALAEFSHAA
;
A
#
# COMPACT_ATOMS: atom_id res chain seq x y z
N VAL A 1 -27.14 -6.19 -5.33
CA VAL A 1 -26.53 -6.95 -6.46
C VAL A 1 -25.37 -6.18 -7.05
N ALA A 2 -25.57 -4.94 -7.56
CA ALA A 2 -24.52 -4.10 -8.12
C ALA A 2 -23.23 -3.99 -7.28
N ALA A 3 -23.32 -3.63 -6.00
CA ALA A 3 -22.14 -3.51 -5.14
C ALA A 3 -21.38 -4.83 -4.96
N ALA A 4 -22.08 -5.98 -4.93
CA ALA A 4 -21.43 -7.28 -4.81
C ALA A 4 -20.69 -7.65 -6.11
N GLU A 5 -21.27 -7.32 -7.26
CA GLU A 5 -20.61 -7.49 -8.56
C GLU A 5 -19.36 -6.63 -8.66
N PHE A 6 -19.43 -5.35 -8.25
CA PHE A 6 -18.27 -4.46 -8.21
C PHE A 6 -17.14 -5.04 -7.34
N VAL A 7 -17.46 -5.45 -6.10
CA VAL A 7 -16.48 -6.06 -5.16
C VAL A 7 -15.86 -7.33 -5.73
N GLN A 8 -16.60 -8.11 -6.51
CA GLN A 8 -16.08 -9.33 -7.14
C GLN A 8 -15.17 -9.02 -8.34
N ARG A 9 -15.55 -8.08 -9.20
CA ARG A 9 -14.86 -7.79 -10.47
C ARG A 9 -13.67 -6.84 -10.30
N ALA A 10 -13.72 -5.89 -9.37
CA ALA A 10 -12.67 -4.89 -9.19
C ALA A 10 -11.27 -5.51 -8.97
N PRO A 11 -11.07 -6.50 -8.06
CA PRO A 11 -9.77 -7.15 -7.91
C PRO A 11 -9.31 -7.94 -9.13
N GLN A 12 -10.24 -8.46 -9.93
CA GLN A 12 -9.92 -9.22 -11.15
C GLN A 12 -9.39 -8.30 -12.25
N ILE A 13 -10.06 -7.16 -12.47
CA ILE A 13 -9.65 -6.14 -13.43
C ILE A 13 -8.29 -5.58 -13.03
N VAL A 14 -8.13 -5.18 -11.77
CA VAL A 14 -6.86 -4.62 -11.29
C VAL A 14 -5.73 -5.64 -11.38
N GLY A 15 -5.95 -6.89 -10.94
CA GLY A 15 -4.91 -7.91 -11.02
C GLY A 15 -4.54 -8.34 -12.44
N GLN A 16 -5.41 -8.13 -13.43
CA GLN A 16 -5.13 -8.44 -14.84
C GLN A 16 -4.40 -7.29 -15.55
N GLU A 17 -4.83 -6.06 -15.32
CA GLU A 17 -4.30 -4.88 -16.00
C GLU A 17 -3.09 -4.27 -15.28
N PHE A 18 -2.99 -4.46 -13.97
CA PHE A 18 -1.97 -3.89 -13.08
C PHE A 18 -1.44 -4.97 -12.11
N PRO A 19 -0.60 -5.91 -12.58
CA PRO A 19 -0.26 -7.13 -11.83
C PRO A 19 0.37 -6.93 -10.44
N ASP A 20 1.10 -5.83 -10.24
CA ASP A 20 1.76 -5.49 -8.98
C ASP A 20 0.93 -4.52 -8.11
N ALA A 21 -0.25 -4.12 -8.58
CA ALA A 21 -1.16 -3.26 -7.84
C ALA A 21 -2.11 -4.08 -6.96
N VAL A 22 -2.65 -3.41 -5.94
CA VAL A 22 -3.67 -4.00 -5.08
C VAL A 22 -4.90 -3.10 -5.03
N VAL A 23 -6.08 -3.72 -4.94
CA VAL A 23 -7.34 -3.04 -4.68
C VAL A 23 -8.12 -3.82 -3.63
N THR A 24 -8.70 -3.11 -2.67
CA THR A 24 -9.44 -3.69 -1.55
C THR A 24 -10.72 -2.91 -1.32
N CYS A 25 -11.85 -3.62 -1.28
CA CYS A 25 -13.10 -3.09 -0.74
C CYS A 25 -13.17 -3.42 0.76
N GLY A 26 -12.61 -2.54 1.60
CA GLY A 26 -12.44 -2.79 3.04
C GLY A 26 -13.68 -2.52 3.88
N GLY A 27 -14.66 -1.79 3.34
CA GLY A 27 -15.90 -1.46 4.05
C GLY A 27 -17.11 -1.47 3.13
N MET A 28 -18.25 -1.93 3.66
CA MET A 28 -19.53 -1.92 2.97
C MET A 28 -20.62 -1.57 3.96
N GLN A 29 -21.41 -0.55 3.63
CA GLN A 29 -22.63 -0.20 4.36
C GLN A 29 -23.83 -0.37 3.44
N VAL A 30 -24.75 -1.25 3.82
CA VAL A 30 -25.97 -1.54 3.08
C VAL A 30 -27.14 -0.88 3.79
N ALA A 31 -27.86 0.00 3.09
CA ALA A 31 -29.08 0.64 3.59
C ALA A 31 -30.31 0.08 2.86
N PRO A 32 -31.46 -0.10 3.56
CA PRO A 32 -31.63 0.03 5.01
C PRO A 32 -31.00 -1.11 5.82
N GLY A 33 -30.48 -2.15 5.17
CA GLY A 33 -29.75 -3.23 5.85
C GLY A 33 -30.62 -4.23 6.61
N VAL A 34 -31.90 -4.34 6.25
CA VAL A 34 -32.83 -5.33 6.82
C VAL A 34 -33.08 -6.46 5.83
N TYR A 35 -33.18 -7.69 6.34
CA TYR A 35 -33.13 -8.93 5.55
C TYR A 35 -34.29 -9.11 4.54
N ASN A 36 -35.41 -8.41 4.74
CA ASN A 36 -36.63 -8.52 3.94
C ASN A 36 -36.92 -7.28 3.07
N VAL A 37 -35.98 -6.35 2.96
CA VAL A 37 -36.12 -5.14 2.13
C VAL A 37 -34.98 -5.10 1.12
N VAL A 38 -35.31 -4.86 -0.14
CA VAL A 38 -34.31 -4.65 -1.19
C VAL A 38 -33.51 -3.39 -0.84
N PRO A 39 -32.16 -3.45 -0.80
CA PRO A 39 -31.34 -2.27 -0.52
C PRO A 39 -31.63 -1.12 -1.48
N ASP A 40 -31.74 0.09 -0.95
CA ASP A 40 -31.90 1.32 -1.75
C ASP A 40 -30.54 1.98 -2.04
N ASN A 41 -29.55 1.79 -1.15
CA ASN A 41 -28.20 2.32 -1.29
C ASN A 41 -27.15 1.37 -0.69
N VAL A 42 -25.98 1.35 -1.32
CA VAL A 42 -24.79 0.69 -0.76
C VAL A 42 -23.59 1.63 -0.90
N THR A 43 -22.91 1.90 0.20
CA THR A 43 -21.66 2.67 0.21
C THR A 43 -20.48 1.70 0.37
N LEU A 44 -19.51 1.79 -0.53
CA LEU A 44 -18.27 1.02 -0.47
C LEU A 44 -17.11 1.93 -0.07
N LEU A 45 -16.23 1.40 0.79
CA LEU A 45 -14.91 1.98 1.06
C LEU A 45 -13.89 1.20 0.26
N LEU A 46 -13.29 1.87 -0.71
CA LEU A 46 -12.33 1.33 -1.65
C LEU A 46 -10.96 1.94 -1.39
N GLU A 47 -9.94 1.10 -1.42
CA GLU A 47 -8.53 1.51 -1.45
C GLU A 47 -7.83 0.78 -2.59
N PHE A 48 -6.97 1.49 -3.33
CA PHE A 48 -6.01 0.84 -4.23
C PHE A 48 -4.62 1.47 -4.08
N ARG A 49 -3.59 0.67 -4.36
CA ARG A 49 -2.18 1.06 -4.29
C ARG A 49 -1.45 0.55 -5.52
N ALA A 50 -0.53 1.35 -6.06
CA ALA A 50 0.32 1.00 -7.18
C ALA A 50 1.71 1.66 -7.03
N ALA A 51 2.68 1.20 -7.82
CA ALA A 51 4.06 1.68 -7.73
C ALA A 51 4.24 3.06 -8.38
N THR A 52 3.38 3.43 -9.33
CA THR A 52 3.46 4.68 -10.08
C THR A 52 2.15 5.46 -10.09
N VAL A 53 2.25 6.78 -10.28
CA VAL A 53 1.06 7.64 -10.46
C VAL A 53 0.25 7.23 -11.70
N ALA A 54 0.93 6.86 -12.79
CA ALA A 54 0.26 6.43 -14.01
C ALA A 54 -0.60 5.16 -13.81
N GLU A 55 -0.12 4.21 -13.01
CA GLU A 55 -0.91 3.03 -12.65
C GLU A 55 -2.07 3.40 -11.73
N LEU A 56 -1.89 4.30 -10.76
CA LEU A 56 -3.00 4.78 -9.91
C LEU A 56 -4.10 5.42 -10.75
N ASP A 57 -3.74 6.30 -11.69
CA ASP A 57 -4.69 6.96 -12.59
C ASP A 57 -5.40 5.94 -13.48
N GLY A 58 -4.67 4.94 -13.97
CA GLY A 58 -5.23 3.84 -14.76
C GLY A 58 -6.22 2.98 -13.98
N ILE A 59 -5.90 2.65 -12.72
CA ILE A 59 -6.79 1.90 -11.83
C ILE A 59 -8.05 2.71 -11.52
N ASP A 60 -7.92 3.99 -11.18
CA ASP A 60 -9.08 4.86 -10.91
C ASP A 60 -10.03 4.91 -12.11
N ALA A 61 -9.48 5.08 -13.32
CA ALA A 61 -10.26 5.06 -14.56
C ALA A 61 -10.96 3.71 -14.79
N ALA A 62 -10.24 2.59 -14.70
CA ALA A 62 -10.79 1.26 -14.92
C ALA A 62 -11.92 0.92 -13.92
N LEU A 63 -11.75 1.31 -12.66
CA LEU A 63 -12.77 1.08 -11.62
C LEU A 63 -13.97 2.03 -11.79
N HIS A 64 -13.74 3.27 -12.22
CA HIS A 64 -14.83 4.18 -12.55
C HIS A 64 -15.64 3.66 -13.75
N ASP A 65 -14.99 3.15 -14.78
CA ASP A 65 -15.64 2.53 -15.94
C ASP A 65 -16.45 1.29 -15.55
N LEU A 66 -15.92 0.45 -14.65
CA LEU A 66 -16.66 -0.68 -14.08
C LEU A 66 -17.92 -0.22 -13.32
N ALA A 67 -17.81 0.83 -12.50
CA ALA A 67 -18.95 1.39 -11.78
C ALA A 67 -20.01 1.95 -12.74
N ALA A 68 -19.59 2.62 -13.82
CA ALA A 68 -20.46 3.12 -14.87
C ALA A 68 -21.16 1.98 -15.64
N GLU A 69 -20.43 0.90 -15.97
CA GLU A 69 -20.98 -0.30 -16.62
C GLU A 69 -22.08 -0.93 -15.77
N ILE A 70 -21.80 -1.20 -14.49
CA ILE A 70 -22.75 -1.86 -13.57
C ILE A 70 -23.98 -0.97 -13.31
N SER A 71 -23.79 0.34 -13.21
CA SER A 71 -24.88 1.29 -12.95
C SER A 71 -25.68 1.67 -14.21
N ALA A 72 -25.31 1.19 -15.40
CA ALA A 72 -26.11 1.37 -16.61
C ALA A 72 -27.46 0.64 -16.55
N HIS A 73 -27.66 -0.27 -15.58
CA HIS A 73 -28.95 -0.89 -15.33
C HIS A 73 -30.03 0.15 -14.92
N PRO A 74 -31.23 0.10 -15.52
CA PRO A 74 -32.30 1.04 -15.19
C PRO A 74 -32.62 1.08 -13.69
N GLY A 75 -32.67 2.28 -13.12
CA GLY A 75 -32.98 2.51 -11.70
C GLY A 75 -31.77 2.52 -10.77
N LEU A 76 -30.55 2.35 -11.30
CA LEU A 76 -29.32 2.55 -10.54
C LEU A 76 -28.63 3.86 -10.91
N SER A 77 -27.92 4.41 -9.94
CA SER A 77 -26.95 5.48 -10.12
C SER A 77 -25.76 5.21 -9.20
N HIS A 78 -24.63 5.83 -9.49
CA HIS A 78 -23.46 5.78 -8.63
C HIS A 78 -22.89 7.18 -8.44
N ALA A 79 -22.11 7.35 -7.38
CA ALA A 79 -21.29 8.52 -7.14
C ALA A 79 -19.90 8.05 -6.71
N TRP A 80 -18.87 8.73 -7.20
CA TRP A 80 -17.47 8.44 -6.89
C TRP A 80 -16.89 9.63 -6.14
N GLN A 81 -16.30 9.40 -4.96
CA GLN A 81 -15.75 10.45 -4.12
C GLN A 81 -14.36 10.06 -3.62
N PRO A 82 -13.29 10.68 -4.14
CA PRO A 82 -11.96 10.55 -3.56
C PRO A 82 -11.94 11.08 -2.13
N THR A 83 -11.48 10.28 -1.18
CA THR A 83 -11.39 10.65 0.25
C THR A 83 -9.98 11.01 0.67
N SER A 84 -8.97 10.35 0.10
CA SER A 84 -7.55 10.62 0.30
C SER A 84 -6.75 10.16 -0.91
N GLN A 85 -5.69 10.88 -1.26
CA GLN A 85 -4.77 10.48 -2.32
C GLN A 85 -3.33 10.76 -1.87
N HIS A 86 -2.47 9.76 -2.04
CA HIS A 86 -1.05 9.87 -1.74
C HIS A 86 -0.25 9.31 -2.92
N PRO A 87 0.49 10.15 -3.67
CA PRO A 87 1.33 9.64 -4.76
C PRO A 87 2.46 8.76 -4.20
N PRO A 88 2.95 7.76 -4.96
CA PRO A 88 4.12 6.99 -4.57
C PRO A 88 5.33 7.91 -4.39
N VAL A 89 6.07 7.73 -3.29
CA VAL A 89 7.24 8.55 -2.96
C VAL A 89 8.50 7.69 -2.96
N PRO A 90 9.48 7.98 -3.83
CA PRO A 90 10.77 7.30 -3.77
C PRO A 90 11.51 7.70 -2.50
N MET A 91 12.11 6.71 -1.83
CA MET A 91 13.03 6.98 -0.72
C MET A 91 14.34 7.58 -1.25
N HIS A 92 15.00 8.38 -0.43
CA HIS A 92 16.20 9.11 -0.83
C HIS A 92 17.36 8.13 -1.15
N PRO A 93 18.04 8.24 -2.32
CA PRO A 93 19.07 7.28 -2.73
C PRO A 93 20.19 7.10 -1.70
N ALA A 94 20.70 8.20 -1.14
CA ALA A 94 21.75 8.12 -0.10
C ALA A 94 21.32 7.33 1.15
N MET A 95 20.03 7.35 1.50
CA MET A 95 19.50 6.57 2.63
C MET A 95 19.42 5.09 2.27
N GLN A 96 18.95 4.77 1.07
CA GLN A 96 18.93 3.40 0.56
C GLN A 96 20.34 2.80 0.47
N ASP A 97 21.31 3.58 -0.01
CA ASP A 97 22.70 3.15 -0.14
C ASP A 97 23.36 2.90 1.22
N ALA A 98 23.13 3.78 2.20
CA ALA A 98 23.61 3.58 3.56
C ALA A 98 23.02 2.32 4.22
N ILE A 99 21.75 2.01 3.94
CA ILE A 99 21.08 0.78 4.39
C ILE A 99 21.71 -0.45 3.72
N ARG A 100 21.84 -0.44 2.39
CA ARG A 100 22.41 -1.56 1.63
C ARG A 100 23.86 -1.84 2.02
N ALA A 101 24.66 -0.79 2.22
CA ALA A 101 26.04 -0.91 2.67
C ALA A 101 26.14 -1.48 4.09
N ALA A 102 25.27 -1.04 5.01
CA ALA A 102 25.23 -1.55 6.38
C ALA A 102 24.83 -3.03 6.44
N ALA A 103 23.86 -3.47 5.63
CA ALA A 103 23.49 -4.88 5.50
C ALA A 103 24.64 -5.71 4.94
N THR A 104 25.26 -5.25 3.85
CA THR A 104 26.39 -5.93 3.20
C THR A 104 27.57 -6.10 4.15
N LYS A 105 27.93 -5.05 4.90
CA LYS A 105 29.04 -5.08 5.87
C LYS A 105 28.85 -6.13 6.97
N GLN A 106 27.60 -6.44 7.30
CA GLN A 106 27.24 -7.40 8.34
C GLN A 106 26.97 -8.81 7.79
N GLY A 107 27.10 -9.00 6.48
CA GLY A 107 26.90 -10.29 5.82
C GLY A 107 25.45 -10.70 5.66
N TYR A 108 24.50 -9.77 5.77
CA TYR A 108 23.09 -10.05 5.54
C TYR A 108 22.73 -9.99 4.05
N ALA A 109 21.92 -10.94 3.60
CA ALA A 109 21.27 -10.84 2.30
C ALA A 109 20.18 -9.76 2.36
N SER A 110 20.07 -8.94 1.32
CA SER A 110 19.07 -7.88 1.21
C SER A 110 18.54 -7.81 -0.22
N LEU A 111 17.31 -7.34 -0.38
CA LEU A 111 16.72 -7.02 -1.67
C LEU A 111 15.94 -5.70 -1.58
N ASP A 112 15.86 -4.99 -2.70
CA ASP A 112 15.09 -3.75 -2.78
C ASP A 112 13.60 -4.09 -2.94
N VAL A 113 12.76 -3.52 -2.09
CA VAL A 113 11.31 -3.72 -2.10
C VAL A 113 10.56 -2.40 -2.07
N PRO A 114 9.47 -2.23 -2.84
CA PRO A 114 8.52 -1.15 -2.59
C PRO A 114 7.76 -1.44 -1.29
N SER A 115 7.41 -0.39 -0.55
CA SER A 115 6.49 -0.55 0.57
C SER A 115 5.06 -0.67 0.04
N GLY A 116 4.43 -1.80 0.35
CA GLY A 116 3.02 -2.00 0.06
C GLY A 116 2.10 -1.22 1.00
N ALA A 117 2.59 -0.68 2.13
CA ALA A 117 1.82 0.02 3.14
C ALA A 117 2.22 1.50 3.30
N GLY A 118 1.27 2.30 3.78
CA GLY A 118 1.54 3.66 4.21
C GLY A 118 2.30 3.68 5.54
N HIS A 119 3.37 4.47 5.60
CA HIS A 119 4.17 4.71 6.79
C HIS A 119 4.41 6.21 6.94
N ASP A 120 4.71 6.69 8.16
CA ASP A 120 5.04 8.10 8.39
C ASP A 120 6.22 8.58 7.54
N ALA A 121 7.12 7.67 7.14
CA ALA A 121 8.21 7.93 6.19
C ALA A 121 7.74 8.55 4.87
N LEU A 122 6.51 8.24 4.42
CA LEU A 122 5.87 8.86 3.26
C LEU A 122 5.77 10.39 3.42
N LEU A 123 5.33 10.85 4.59
CA LEU A 123 5.19 12.27 4.90
C LEU A 123 6.56 12.91 5.18
N MET A 124 7.44 12.18 5.89
CA MET A 124 8.79 12.66 6.21
C MET A 124 9.65 12.90 4.98
N ALA A 125 9.46 12.12 3.91
CA ALA A 125 10.20 12.27 2.65
C ALA A 125 9.99 13.64 1.97
N ALA A 126 8.90 14.35 2.28
CA ALA A 126 8.68 15.73 1.81
C ALA A 126 9.48 16.78 2.60
N ILE A 127 10.03 16.40 3.77
CA ILE A 127 10.66 17.31 4.73
C ILE A 127 12.17 17.08 4.77
N THR A 128 12.62 15.83 4.68
CA THR A 128 14.02 15.44 4.88
C THR A 128 14.38 14.18 4.09
N PRO A 129 15.66 13.99 3.71
CA PRO A 129 16.14 12.70 3.20
C PRO A 129 15.69 11.55 4.10
N THR A 130 14.87 10.67 3.54
CA THR A 130 14.20 9.59 4.28
C THR A 130 14.44 8.25 3.58
N GLY A 131 14.64 7.19 4.37
CA GLY A 131 14.74 5.81 3.90
C GLY A 131 14.04 4.86 4.86
N MET A 132 13.73 3.67 4.38
CA MET A 132 13.09 2.62 5.18
C MET A 132 13.89 1.32 5.10
N LEU A 133 13.90 0.60 6.20
CA LEU A 133 14.46 -0.75 6.34
C LEU A 133 13.33 -1.68 6.75
N PHE A 134 13.23 -2.84 6.09
CA PHE A 134 12.23 -3.86 6.40
C PHE A 134 12.90 -5.09 7.02
N ALA A 135 12.25 -5.65 8.05
CA ALA A 135 12.50 -7.00 8.53
C ALA A 135 11.40 -7.93 8.00
N PRO A 136 11.70 -9.19 7.66
CA PRO A 136 10.70 -10.13 7.16
C PRO A 136 9.77 -10.62 8.29
N SER A 137 8.46 -10.45 8.13
CA SER A 137 7.47 -11.12 8.98
C SER A 137 7.19 -12.55 8.52
N ILE A 138 6.95 -13.46 9.46
CA ILE A 138 6.64 -14.88 9.19
C ILE A 138 5.37 -14.97 8.34
N GLY A 139 5.52 -15.52 7.13
CA GLY A 139 4.43 -15.65 6.17
C GLY A 139 3.90 -14.32 5.62
N GLY A 140 4.64 -13.21 5.79
CA GLY A 140 4.25 -11.88 5.31
C GLY A 140 2.99 -11.32 5.98
N ARG A 141 2.63 -11.84 7.16
CA ARG A 141 1.41 -11.44 7.87
C ARG A 141 1.62 -10.11 8.56
N SER A 142 0.57 -9.27 8.54
CA SER A 142 0.49 -8.08 9.37
C SER A 142 -0.97 -7.75 9.71
N HIS A 143 -1.21 -6.92 10.73
CA HIS A 143 -2.55 -6.55 11.22
C HIS A 143 -3.40 -7.74 11.66
N CYS A 144 -2.75 -8.80 12.17
CA CYS A 144 -3.43 -9.95 12.72
C CYS A 144 -2.70 -10.48 13.97
N PRO A 145 -3.37 -11.24 14.85
CA PRO A 145 -2.75 -11.78 16.06
C PRO A 145 -1.56 -12.72 15.80
N ASP A 146 -1.49 -13.30 14.61
CA ASP A 146 -0.41 -14.20 14.18
C ASP A 146 0.77 -13.45 13.53
N GLU A 147 0.77 -12.11 13.54
CA GLU A 147 1.91 -11.31 13.10
C GLU A 147 3.11 -11.58 14.01
N ASP A 148 4.20 -12.08 13.44
CA ASP A 148 5.43 -12.39 14.17
C ASP A 148 6.65 -12.28 13.26
N THR A 149 7.80 -11.93 13.83
CA THR A 149 9.09 -11.80 13.15
C THR A 149 10.13 -12.55 13.98
N ARG A 150 10.93 -13.40 13.33
CA ARG A 150 11.92 -14.21 14.07
C ARG A 150 12.90 -13.30 14.82
N PRO A 151 13.29 -13.64 16.06
CA PRO A 151 14.23 -12.83 16.83
C PRO A 151 15.53 -12.50 16.08
N ASP A 152 16.07 -13.44 15.31
CA ASP A 152 17.29 -13.22 14.52
C ASP A 152 17.10 -12.17 13.42
N ASP A 153 15.92 -12.12 12.79
CA ASP A 153 15.58 -11.13 11.78
C ASP A 153 15.41 -9.73 12.40
N LEU A 154 14.83 -9.64 13.61
CA LEU A 154 14.74 -8.39 14.38
C LEU A 154 16.13 -7.88 14.76
N VAL A 155 17.00 -8.77 15.25
CA VAL A 155 18.38 -8.41 15.61
C VAL A 155 19.14 -7.94 14.37
N ALA A 156 19.04 -8.66 13.25
CA ALA A 156 19.66 -8.26 12.00
C ALA A 156 19.20 -6.86 11.56
N ALA A 157 17.89 -6.61 11.54
CA ALA A 157 17.34 -5.31 11.18
C ALA A 157 17.82 -4.19 12.12
N ALA A 158 17.83 -4.42 13.43
CA ALA A 158 18.32 -3.46 14.40
C ALA A 158 19.82 -3.13 14.20
N GLN A 159 20.64 -4.14 13.90
CA GLN A 159 22.06 -3.92 13.65
C GLN A 159 22.30 -3.19 12.32
N VAL A 160 21.53 -3.49 11.27
CA VAL A 160 21.58 -2.74 10.00
C VAL A 160 21.19 -1.28 10.22
N LEU A 161 20.09 -1.03 10.93
CA LEU A 161 19.65 0.32 11.28
C LEU A 161 20.74 1.09 12.03
N LEU A 162 21.37 0.48 13.04
CA LEU A 162 22.47 1.08 13.78
C LEU A 162 23.63 1.45 12.83
N GLY A 163 24.06 0.52 11.97
CA GLY A 163 25.14 0.75 11.03
C GLY A 163 24.85 1.89 10.05
N SER A 164 23.62 1.98 9.55
CA SER A 164 23.17 3.05 8.66
C SER A 164 23.16 4.41 9.34
N VAL A 165 22.59 4.49 10.55
CA VAL A 165 22.53 5.74 11.33
C VAL A 165 23.93 6.27 11.64
N LEU A 166 24.85 5.39 12.06
CA LEU A 166 26.25 5.79 12.31
C LEU A 166 26.92 6.33 11.04
N ALA A 167 26.78 5.64 9.91
CA ALA A 167 27.38 6.07 8.65
C ALA A 167 26.85 7.45 8.19
N LEU A 168 25.54 7.69 8.35
CA LEU A 168 24.89 8.95 7.98
C LEU A 168 25.22 10.10 8.94
N ALA A 169 25.39 9.79 10.24
CA ALA A 169 25.79 10.78 11.24
C ALA A 169 27.23 11.27 11.01
N GLU A 170 28.16 10.35 10.71
CA GLU A 170 29.55 10.71 10.36
C GLU A 170 29.62 11.58 9.11
N PHE A 171 28.80 11.27 8.09
CA PHE A 171 28.71 12.07 6.86
C PHE A 171 28.21 13.51 7.12
N SER A 172 27.28 13.66 8.07
CA SER A 172 26.70 14.95 8.44
C SER A 172 27.64 15.86 9.24
N HIS A 173 28.77 15.34 9.72
CA HIS A 173 29.81 16.11 10.41
C HIS A 173 31.00 16.47 9.52
N ALA A 174 31.08 15.90 8.32
CA ALA A 174 32.15 16.14 7.35
C ALA A 174 31.78 17.15 6.25
N ALA A 175 30.51 17.57 6.18
CA ALA A 175 29.98 18.59 5.27
C ALA A 175 29.76 19.92 6.00
#